data_AF-A0ABD6W857-F1
#
_entry.id   AF-A0ABD6W857-F1
#
_cell.length_a   1.000
_cell.length_b   1.000
_cell.length_c   1.000
_cell.angle_alpha   90.00
_cell.angle_beta   90.00
_cell.angle_gamma   90.00
#
_symmetry.space_group_name_H-M   'P 1'
#
loop_
_entity.id
_entity.type
_entity.pdbx_description
1 polymer ?
#
loop_
_entity_poly.entity_id
_entity_poly.type
_entity_poly.pdbx_seq_one_letter_code
_entity_poly.pdbx_strand_id
1 'polypeptide(L)'
;MKLALFPSLGCALLLLSGCASGADDGVHKPSSIEFVPNAAVLEEATETVQEPLDEYGPSARERQRLERASDLLAEDCVRAAGHEVSFPNVLDYPPSTLWSLKYFGVWTKARALQGGLGMAPSALAEARQHNEAATSDETEHAILQCVGVNSRSEEIASLSYRTPEESIHERGRKATWSWASDDPIWAQAQSEFGACLSGKGYALDEQRAVTSPKIADAADSEAGIRAALDQVECLSSTGAAQTFVDVVAAYQVAFIAENEAALVEDKKETDKRVAFAEKVISEHGGH
;
A
#
# COMPACT_ATOMS: atom_id res chain seq x y z
N MET A 1 -79.13 3.48 -24.43
CA MET A 1 -79.13 4.29 -25.66
C MET A 1 -77.68 4.60 -26.02
N LYS A 2 -77.27 4.21 -27.23
CA LYS A 2 -75.96 4.36 -27.90
C LYS A 2 -74.77 3.49 -27.44
N LEU A 3 -74.44 2.54 -28.32
CA LEU A 3 -73.15 1.88 -28.56
C LEU A 3 -72.06 2.90 -28.92
N ALA A 4 -70.80 2.58 -28.58
CA ALA A 4 -69.67 2.54 -29.54
C ALA A 4 -68.50 1.69 -28.98
N LEU A 5 -67.89 0.91 -29.87
CA LEU A 5 -66.87 -0.11 -29.69
C LEU A 5 -65.44 0.42 -29.93
N PHE A 6 -64.46 -0.07 -29.13
CA PHE A 6 -63.03 -0.41 -29.42
C PHE A 6 -62.05 0.69 -29.91
N PRO A 7 -60.70 0.60 -29.71
CA PRO A 7 -59.91 -0.64 -29.63
C PRO A 7 -58.82 -0.75 -28.53
N SER A 8 -58.38 -2.00 -28.35
CA SER A 8 -57.23 -2.44 -27.57
C SER A 8 -55.91 -1.83 -28.07
N LEU A 9 -55.13 -1.25 -27.16
CA LEU A 9 -53.70 -1.00 -27.35
C LEU A 9 -52.91 -1.86 -26.35
N GLY A 10 -52.09 -2.76 -26.88
CA GLY A 10 -51.16 -3.58 -26.12
C GLY A 10 -50.11 -2.71 -25.44
N CYS A 11 -50.02 -2.81 -24.12
CA CYS A 11 -48.97 -2.19 -23.34
C CYS A 11 -47.75 -3.13 -23.36
N ALA A 12 -46.84 -2.91 -24.30
CA ALA A 12 -45.51 -3.51 -24.27
C ALA A 12 -44.73 -2.88 -23.10
N LEU A 13 -44.58 -3.62 -22.01
CA LEU A 13 -43.64 -3.32 -20.93
C LEU A 13 -42.22 -3.46 -21.48
N LEU A 14 -41.64 -2.35 -21.94
CA LEU A 14 -40.21 -2.23 -22.18
C LEU A 14 -39.51 -2.20 -20.82
N LEU A 15 -39.02 -3.37 -20.39
CA LEU A 15 -38.05 -3.51 -19.31
C LEU A 15 -36.75 -2.81 -19.74
N LEU A 16 -36.58 -1.56 -19.34
CA LEU A 16 -35.28 -0.90 -19.32
C LEU A 16 -34.44 -1.57 -18.24
N SER A 17 -33.71 -2.61 -18.66
CA SER A 17 -32.54 -3.12 -17.94
C SER A 17 -31.46 -2.03 -18.01
N GLY A 18 -31.48 -1.12 -17.04
CA GLY A 18 -30.37 -0.22 -16.79
C GLY A 18 -29.18 -1.05 -16.32
N CYS A 19 -28.22 -1.26 -17.21
CA CYS A 19 -26.89 -1.72 -16.84
C CYS A 19 -26.35 -0.83 -15.72
N ALA A 20 -25.96 -1.45 -14.61
CA ALA A 20 -25.05 -0.85 -13.66
C ALA A 20 -23.71 -0.65 -14.40
N SER A 21 -23.49 0.56 -14.89
CA SER A 21 -22.17 1.02 -15.30
C SER A 21 -21.33 1.13 -14.02
N GLY A 22 -20.63 0.06 -13.68
CA GLY A 22 -19.38 0.20 -12.94
C GLY A 22 -18.52 1.18 -13.75
N ALA A 23 -18.00 2.20 -13.09
CA ALA A 23 -17.07 3.11 -13.73
C ALA A 23 -15.93 2.27 -14.33
N ASP A 24 -15.80 2.31 -15.65
CA ASP A 24 -14.61 1.84 -16.34
C ASP A 24 -13.49 2.80 -15.92
N ASP A 25 -12.65 2.37 -14.98
CA ASP A 25 -11.51 3.12 -14.48
C ASP A 25 -10.36 3.20 -15.51
N GLY A 26 -10.62 2.69 -16.73
CA GLY A 26 -9.70 2.65 -17.85
C GLY A 26 -8.55 1.68 -17.64
N VAL A 27 -8.61 0.82 -16.61
CA VAL A 27 -7.56 -0.14 -16.30
C VAL A 27 -8.00 -1.53 -16.75
N HIS A 28 -7.51 -1.94 -17.91
CA HIS A 28 -7.81 -3.26 -18.43
C HIS A 28 -6.93 -4.34 -17.77
N LYS A 29 -7.55 -5.32 -17.10
CA LYS A 29 -6.82 -6.54 -16.69
C LYS A 29 -6.43 -7.32 -17.94
N PRO A 30 -5.13 -7.59 -18.19
CA PRO A 30 -4.72 -8.47 -19.28
C PRO A 30 -5.40 -9.83 -19.18
N SER A 31 -5.87 -10.38 -20.31
CA SER A 31 -6.54 -11.69 -20.35
C SER A 31 -5.62 -12.87 -20.04
N SER A 32 -4.31 -12.66 -20.22
CA SER A 32 -3.25 -13.61 -19.85
C SER A 32 -1.97 -12.84 -19.55
N ILE A 33 -1.16 -13.40 -18.65
CA ILE A 33 0.20 -12.92 -18.37
C ILE A 33 1.24 -13.91 -18.91
N GLU A 34 2.41 -13.41 -19.27
CA GLU A 34 3.60 -14.23 -19.42
C GLU A 34 4.29 -14.29 -18.06
N PHE A 35 4.12 -15.42 -17.36
CA PHE A 35 4.77 -15.62 -16.06
C PHE A 35 6.27 -15.85 -16.25
N VAL A 36 7.08 -14.97 -15.68
CA VAL A 36 8.54 -15.06 -15.69
C VAL A 36 9.03 -15.21 -14.24
N PRO A 37 9.62 -16.36 -13.87
CA PRO A 37 10.19 -16.53 -12.53
C PRO A 37 11.32 -15.54 -12.26
N ASN A 38 11.39 -15.03 -11.03
CA ASN A 38 12.34 -14.03 -10.54
C ASN A 38 12.29 -12.70 -11.30
N ALA A 39 11.10 -12.30 -11.75
CA ALA A 39 10.87 -11.00 -12.37
C ALA A 39 10.75 -9.87 -11.33
N ALA A 40 10.40 -10.21 -10.10
CA ALA A 40 10.56 -9.33 -8.94
C ALA A 40 11.63 -9.88 -7.99
N VAL A 41 12.25 -8.99 -7.21
CA VAL A 41 13.33 -9.35 -6.29
C VAL A 41 12.90 -9.13 -4.84
N LEU A 42 12.92 -10.20 -4.06
CA LEU A 42 12.78 -10.15 -2.60
C LEU A 42 14.15 -9.84 -1.98
N GLU A 43 14.28 -8.70 -1.31
CA GLU A 43 15.50 -8.33 -0.57
C GLU A 43 15.30 -8.55 0.94
N GLU A 44 15.72 -9.72 1.42
CA GLU A 44 15.54 -10.12 2.82
C GLU A 44 16.22 -9.16 3.81
N ALA A 45 17.38 -8.57 3.45
CA ALA A 45 18.14 -7.73 4.38
C ALA A 45 17.40 -6.43 4.71
N THR A 46 16.57 -5.95 3.78
CA THR A 46 15.80 -4.71 3.93
C THR A 46 14.29 -4.97 4.05
N GLU A 47 13.86 -6.22 3.92
CA GLU A 47 12.45 -6.62 3.84
C GLU A 47 11.68 -5.82 2.77
N THR A 48 12.34 -5.59 1.64
CA THR A 48 11.74 -4.89 0.50
C THR A 48 11.49 -5.85 -0.66
N VAL A 49 10.55 -5.46 -1.51
CA VAL A 49 10.30 -6.09 -2.80
C VAL A 49 10.61 -5.04 -3.85
N GLN A 50 11.43 -5.41 -4.83
CA GLN A 50 11.66 -4.61 -6.02
C GLN A 50 10.78 -5.15 -7.13
N GLU A 51 9.87 -4.30 -7.62
CA GLU A 51 8.90 -4.62 -8.65
C GLU A 51 9.13 -3.76 -9.91
N PRO A 52 8.75 -4.22 -11.11
CA PRO A 52 8.92 -3.46 -12.34
C PRO A 52 8.37 -2.02 -12.30
N LEU A 53 7.26 -1.75 -11.60
CA LEU A 53 6.69 -0.41 -11.51
C LEU A 53 7.49 0.55 -10.63
N ASP A 54 8.39 0.06 -9.76
CA ASP A 54 9.17 0.91 -8.85
C ASP A 54 10.06 1.91 -9.60
N GLU A 55 10.40 1.65 -10.87
CA GLU A 55 11.17 2.58 -11.72
C GLU A 55 10.46 3.93 -11.94
N TYR A 56 9.12 3.94 -11.92
CA TYR A 56 8.29 5.09 -12.27
C TYR A 56 7.78 5.89 -11.06
N GLY A 57 7.86 5.32 -9.86
CA GLY A 57 7.43 5.96 -8.62
C GLY A 57 8.58 6.50 -7.78
N PRO A 58 8.28 7.16 -6.64
CA PRO A 58 9.31 7.53 -5.68
C PRO A 58 9.81 6.28 -4.96
N SER A 59 11.13 6.14 -4.84
CA SER A 59 11.76 5.14 -3.98
C SER A 59 11.32 5.28 -2.53
N ALA A 60 11.57 4.26 -1.71
CA ALA A 60 11.22 4.30 -0.29
C ALA A 60 11.88 5.49 0.44
N ARG A 61 13.12 5.85 0.06
CA ARG A 61 13.83 7.00 0.64
C ARG A 61 13.28 8.34 0.15
N GLU A 62 12.88 8.43 -1.11
CA GLU A 62 12.23 9.64 -1.64
C GLU A 62 10.87 9.88 -1.00
N ARG A 63 10.10 8.82 -0.71
CA ARG A 63 8.86 8.93 0.08
C ARG A 63 9.11 9.53 1.47
N GLN A 64 10.17 9.10 2.17
CA GLN A 64 10.56 9.72 3.44
C GLN A 64 10.96 11.19 3.28
N ARG A 65 11.58 11.59 2.17
CA ARG A 65 11.91 13.01 1.92
C ARG A 65 10.65 13.84 1.71
N LEU A 66 9.69 13.34 0.92
CA LEU A 66 8.39 13.99 0.74
C LEU A 66 7.68 14.19 2.09
N GLU A 67 7.68 13.16 2.94
CA GLU A 67 7.12 13.21 4.29
C GLU A 67 7.86 14.21 5.19
N ARG A 68 9.20 14.18 5.25
CA ARG A 68 9.95 15.14 6.07
C ARG A 68 9.75 16.58 5.62
N ALA A 69 9.70 16.83 4.31
CA ALA A 69 9.42 18.16 3.79
C ALA A 69 8.01 18.63 4.19
N SER A 70 7.02 17.74 4.14
CA SER A 70 5.66 18.03 4.61
C SER A 70 5.64 18.35 6.11
N ASP A 71 6.37 17.59 6.92
CA ASP A 71 6.49 17.82 8.36
C ASP A 71 7.12 19.18 8.68
N LEU A 72 8.17 19.59 7.97
CA LEU A 72 8.82 20.90 8.14
C LEU A 72 7.88 22.07 7.83
N LEU A 73 7.13 21.98 6.73
CA LEU A 73 6.14 23.02 6.39
C LEU A 73 4.99 23.04 7.40
N ALA A 74 4.61 21.89 7.95
CA ALA A 74 3.62 21.81 9.00
C ALA A 74 4.13 22.43 10.31
N GLU A 75 5.38 22.16 10.72
CA GLU A 75 6.04 22.79 11.88
C GLU A 75 6.03 24.32 11.74
N ASP A 76 6.35 24.85 10.56
CA ASP A 76 6.33 26.29 10.29
C ASP A 76 4.93 26.89 10.35
N CYS A 77 3.92 26.20 9.81
CA CYS A 77 2.53 26.62 9.90
C CYS A 77 2.05 26.68 11.36
N VAL A 78 2.35 25.64 12.14
CA VAL A 78 1.98 25.56 13.57
C VAL A 78 2.69 26.66 14.38
N ARG A 79 3.96 26.94 14.07
CA ARG A 79 4.71 28.05 14.66
C ARG A 79 4.12 29.41 14.31
N ALA A 80 3.71 29.61 13.07
CA ALA A 80 3.02 30.82 12.65
C ALA A 80 1.66 31.00 13.36
N ALA A 81 1.01 29.91 13.78
CA ALA A 81 -0.20 29.92 14.60
C ALA A 81 0.08 30.16 16.10
N GLY A 82 1.35 30.29 16.52
CA GLY A 82 1.75 30.58 17.90
C GLY A 82 1.97 29.34 18.78
N HIS A 83 2.12 28.16 18.17
CA HIS A 83 2.36 26.89 18.86
C HIS A 83 3.74 26.33 18.52
N GLU A 84 4.34 25.59 19.44
CA GLU A 84 5.63 24.91 19.19
C GLU A 84 5.40 23.41 18.99
N VAL A 85 5.94 22.86 17.90
CA VAL A 85 5.94 21.43 17.60
C VAL A 85 7.23 21.07 16.87
N SER A 86 7.70 19.84 17.08
CA SER A 86 8.75 19.23 16.28
C SER A 86 8.35 17.79 16.01
N PHE A 87 8.25 17.41 14.74
CA PHE A 87 7.96 16.04 14.35
C PHE A 87 9.27 15.23 14.31
N PRO A 88 9.23 13.92 14.60
CA PRO A 88 10.41 13.08 14.47
C PRO A 88 10.94 13.14 13.04
N ASN A 89 12.25 13.35 12.88
CA ASN A 89 12.86 13.35 11.56
C ASN A 89 12.83 11.94 10.96
N VAL A 90 11.86 11.69 10.08
CA VAL A 90 11.64 10.37 9.46
C VAL A 90 12.87 9.84 8.71
N LEU A 91 13.79 10.71 8.29
CA LEU A 91 15.01 10.33 7.59
C LEU A 91 16.06 9.64 8.48
N ASP A 92 15.92 9.75 9.80
CA ASP A 92 16.78 9.09 10.79
C ASP A 92 16.39 7.62 11.01
N TYR A 93 15.29 7.18 10.40
CA TYR A 93 14.72 5.84 10.53
C TYR A 93 14.78 5.10 9.19
N PRO A 94 14.86 3.74 9.21
CA PRO A 94 14.76 2.96 7.98
C PRO A 94 13.39 3.17 7.31
N PRO A 95 13.31 3.11 5.96
CA PRO A 95 12.04 3.18 5.27
C PRO A 95 11.07 2.06 5.71
N SER A 96 9.78 2.36 5.72
CA SER A 96 8.75 1.39 6.10
C SER A 96 8.66 0.23 5.10
N THR A 97 8.56 -1.00 5.63
CA THR A 97 8.35 -2.25 4.89
C THR A 97 6.89 -2.71 4.92
N LEU A 98 5.99 -1.92 5.52
CA LEU A 98 4.58 -2.27 5.74
C LEU A 98 3.84 -2.62 4.44
N TRP A 99 4.22 -2.01 3.31
CA TRP A 99 3.62 -2.31 2.02
C TRP A 99 3.83 -3.79 1.64
N SER A 100 5.05 -4.30 1.77
CA SER A 100 5.38 -5.71 1.53
C SER A 100 4.63 -6.63 2.50
N LEU A 101 4.61 -6.28 3.79
CA LEU A 101 3.96 -7.09 4.83
C LEU A 101 2.45 -7.27 4.64
N LYS A 102 1.78 -6.30 4.01
CA LYS A 102 0.34 -6.39 3.72
C LYS A 102 -0.01 -7.59 2.84
N TYR A 103 0.88 -7.99 1.94
CA TYR A 103 0.60 -9.02 0.93
C TYR A 103 1.24 -10.38 1.22
N PHE A 104 2.39 -10.43 1.91
CA PHE A 104 3.06 -11.70 2.25
C PHE A 104 2.94 -12.08 3.73
N GLY A 105 2.43 -11.19 4.58
CA GLY A 105 2.65 -11.30 6.02
C GLY A 105 4.16 -11.26 6.32
N VAL A 106 4.57 -11.94 7.38
CA VAL A 106 5.98 -12.03 7.77
C VAL A 106 6.70 -13.06 6.90
N TRP A 107 7.71 -12.61 6.15
CA TRP A 107 8.46 -13.45 5.20
C TRP A 107 9.97 -13.44 5.42
N THR A 108 10.48 -12.61 6.33
CA THR A 108 11.90 -12.63 6.74
C THR A 108 12.07 -13.15 8.16
N LYS A 109 13.19 -13.87 8.40
CA LYS A 109 13.52 -14.38 9.73
C LYS A 109 13.77 -13.25 10.74
N ALA A 110 14.45 -12.19 10.32
CA ALA A 110 14.74 -11.05 11.17
C ALA A 110 13.44 -10.40 11.70
N ARG A 111 12.44 -10.23 10.82
CA ARG A 111 11.14 -9.67 11.18
C ARG A 111 10.33 -10.58 12.11
N ALA A 112 10.34 -11.89 11.84
CA ALA A 112 9.68 -12.88 12.68
C ALA A 112 10.23 -12.86 14.12
N LEU A 113 11.53 -12.68 14.28
CA LEU A 113 12.18 -12.60 15.60
C LEU A 113 11.84 -11.31 16.35
N GLN A 114 11.59 -10.20 15.65
CA GLN A 114 11.33 -8.90 16.28
C GLN A 114 9.88 -8.72 16.74
N GLY A 115 8.91 -9.25 15.99
CA GLY A 115 7.49 -8.97 16.25
C GLY A 115 6.57 -10.17 16.15
N GLY A 116 7.11 -11.38 15.97
CA GLY A 116 6.31 -12.58 15.70
C GLY A 116 5.38 -12.37 14.52
N LEU A 117 4.12 -12.78 14.68
CA LEU A 117 3.05 -12.55 13.71
C LEU A 117 2.42 -11.15 13.82
N GLY A 118 2.83 -10.36 14.82
CA GLY A 118 2.36 -8.99 15.04
C GLY A 118 3.17 -7.97 14.24
N MET A 119 2.88 -6.68 14.45
CA MET A 119 3.73 -5.60 13.96
C MET A 119 5.05 -5.60 14.75
N ALA A 120 6.18 -5.43 14.05
CA ALA A 120 7.45 -5.23 14.74
C ALA A 120 7.45 -3.85 15.39
N PRO A 121 8.12 -3.70 16.54
CA PRO A 121 8.39 -2.39 17.11
C PRO A 121 9.02 -1.47 16.06
N SER A 122 8.49 -0.26 15.93
CA SER A 122 8.99 0.76 15.02
C SER A 122 9.46 1.94 15.84
N ALA A 123 10.77 2.17 15.87
CA ALA A 123 11.34 3.30 16.59
C ALA A 123 10.76 4.65 16.12
N LEU A 124 10.35 4.75 14.84
CA LEU A 124 9.65 5.92 14.33
C LEU A 124 8.23 6.02 14.91
N ALA A 125 7.49 4.90 14.97
CA ALA A 125 6.15 4.90 15.56
C ALA A 125 6.19 5.24 17.05
N GLU A 126 7.17 4.71 17.79
CA GLU A 126 7.40 5.05 19.20
C GLU A 126 7.75 6.54 19.37
N ALA A 127 8.60 7.09 18.52
CA ALA A 127 8.93 8.52 18.53
C ALA A 127 7.70 9.40 18.25
N ARG A 128 6.85 9.00 17.29
CA ARG A 128 5.58 9.68 17.00
C ARG A 128 4.63 9.64 18.18
N GLN A 129 4.44 8.46 18.78
CA GLN A 129 3.57 8.30 19.94
C GLN A 129 4.06 9.13 21.14
N HIS A 130 5.38 9.20 21.34
CA HIS A 130 5.94 10.04 22.40
C HIS A 130 5.67 11.52 22.15
N ASN A 131 5.85 12.00 20.91
CA ASN A 131 5.57 13.39 20.57
C ASN A 131 4.07 13.71 20.67
N GLU A 132 3.19 12.82 20.22
CA GLU A 132 1.73 12.96 20.36
C GLU A 132 1.33 13.06 21.83
N ALA A 133 1.85 12.18 22.69
CA ALA A 133 1.57 12.20 24.13
C ALA A 133 2.10 13.46 24.85
N ALA A 134 3.10 14.14 24.29
CA ALA A 134 3.66 15.39 24.80
C ALA A 134 2.98 16.64 24.23
N THR A 135 2.12 16.48 23.21
CA THR A 135 1.45 17.58 22.51
C THR A 135 0.16 17.97 23.25
N SER A 136 -0.08 19.27 23.45
CA SER A 136 -1.32 19.76 24.07
C SER A 136 -2.50 19.71 23.08
N ASP A 137 -3.73 19.62 23.59
CA ASP A 137 -4.94 19.63 22.76
C ASP A 137 -5.01 20.86 21.83
N GLU A 138 -4.56 22.03 22.30
CA GLU A 138 -4.54 23.25 21.48
C GLU A 138 -3.50 23.16 20.35
N THR A 139 -2.35 22.56 20.63
CA THR A 139 -1.29 22.37 19.62
C THR A 139 -1.71 21.30 18.61
N GLU A 140 -2.36 20.24 19.06
CA GLU A 140 -2.95 19.22 18.19
C GLU A 140 -4.01 19.83 17.25
N HIS A 141 -4.85 20.72 17.78
CA HIS A 141 -5.80 21.45 16.94
C HIS A 141 -5.10 22.31 15.88
N ALA A 142 -4.01 23.00 16.24
CA ALA A 142 -3.21 23.78 15.29
C ALA A 142 -2.57 22.89 14.21
N ILE A 143 -2.03 21.71 14.59
CA ILE A 143 -1.51 20.72 13.64
C ILE A 143 -2.60 20.33 12.63
N LEU A 144 -3.80 19.97 13.10
CA LEU A 144 -4.90 19.58 12.23
C LEU A 144 -5.32 20.69 11.26
N GLN A 145 -5.26 21.96 11.66
CA GLN A 145 -5.49 23.09 10.74
C GLN A 145 -4.38 23.22 9.68
N CYS A 146 -3.15 22.87 10.00
CA CYS A 146 -2.01 22.97 9.09
C CYS A 146 -1.91 21.79 8.10
N VAL A 147 -2.28 20.57 8.51
CA VAL A 147 -2.11 19.35 7.68
C VAL A 147 -3.42 18.77 7.16
N GLY A 148 -4.56 19.23 7.66
CA GLY A 148 -5.88 18.75 7.26
C GLY A 148 -6.13 18.90 5.77
N VAL A 149 -6.76 17.90 5.13
CA VAL A 149 -6.98 17.85 3.68
C VAL A 149 -7.69 19.11 3.14
N ASN A 150 -8.55 19.73 3.96
CA ASN A 150 -9.32 20.92 3.59
C ASN A 150 -8.67 22.25 4.00
N SER A 151 -7.54 22.23 4.71
CA SER A 151 -6.95 23.42 5.35
C SER A 151 -5.45 23.59 5.07
N ARG A 152 -4.76 22.52 4.66
CA ARG A 152 -3.34 22.54 4.29
C ARG A 152 -3.04 23.43 3.10
N SER A 153 -1.83 23.97 3.05
CA SER A 153 -1.34 24.74 1.90
C SER A 153 -1.19 23.86 0.65
N GLU A 154 -1.12 24.50 -0.53
CA GLU A 154 -0.83 23.80 -1.79
C GLU A 154 0.55 23.11 -1.75
N GLU A 155 1.53 23.69 -1.05
CA GLU A 155 2.86 23.12 -0.89
C GLU A 155 2.81 21.80 -0.10
N ILE A 156 2.14 21.77 1.05
CA ILE A 156 1.93 20.54 1.85
C ILE A 156 1.10 19.53 1.04
N ALA A 157 0.06 19.98 0.34
CA ALA A 157 -0.76 19.11 -0.50
C ALA A 157 0.07 18.43 -1.61
N SER A 158 1.00 19.17 -2.25
CA SER A 158 1.85 18.65 -3.32
C SER A 158 2.82 17.55 -2.85
N LEU A 159 3.20 17.55 -1.57
CA LEU A 159 4.11 16.58 -0.96
C LEU A 159 3.40 15.31 -0.45
N SER A 160 2.07 15.34 -0.38
CA SER A 160 1.27 14.21 0.13
C SER A 160 1.32 12.98 -0.78
N TYR A 161 1.01 11.80 -0.23
CA TYR A 161 0.79 10.60 -1.04
C TYR A 161 -0.29 10.86 -2.10
N ARG A 162 -0.03 10.42 -3.34
CA ARG A 162 -0.96 10.56 -4.46
C ARG A 162 -1.87 9.36 -4.54
N THR A 163 -3.15 9.56 -4.82
CA THR A 163 -4.09 8.46 -4.97
C THR A 163 -3.98 7.80 -6.35
N PRO A 164 -4.56 6.60 -6.55
CA PRO A 164 -4.69 5.98 -7.88
C PRO A 164 -5.37 6.85 -8.95
N GLU A 165 -6.21 7.80 -8.54
CA GLU A 165 -6.85 8.76 -9.44
C GLU A 165 -5.86 9.85 -9.90
N GLU A 166 -4.87 10.19 -9.07
CA GLU A 166 -3.87 11.24 -9.29
C GLU A 166 -2.55 10.74 -9.89
N SER A 167 -2.28 9.43 -9.83
CA SER A 167 -1.04 8.81 -10.29
C SER A 167 -1.31 7.49 -10.99
N ILE A 168 -0.86 7.37 -12.24
CA ILE A 168 -0.94 6.11 -12.98
C ILE A 168 0.00 5.06 -12.40
N HIS A 169 1.12 5.46 -11.79
CA HIS A 169 1.97 4.56 -11.01
C HIS A 169 1.19 3.94 -9.83
N GLU A 170 0.52 4.74 -9.00
CA GLU A 170 -0.25 4.20 -7.86
C GLU A 170 -1.47 3.39 -8.30
N ARG A 171 -2.08 3.76 -9.43
CA ARG A 171 -3.13 2.96 -10.07
C ARG A 171 -2.62 1.60 -10.51
N GLY A 172 -1.50 1.58 -11.22
CA GLY A 172 -0.82 0.36 -11.67
C GLY A 172 -0.51 -0.55 -10.49
N ARG A 173 0.15 -0.03 -9.45
CA ARG A 173 0.46 -0.78 -8.24
C ARG A 173 -0.79 -1.40 -7.62
N LYS A 174 -1.84 -0.61 -7.37
CA LYS A 174 -3.09 -1.13 -6.78
C LYS A 174 -3.73 -2.21 -7.65
N ALA A 175 -3.85 -1.97 -8.96
CA ALA A 175 -4.53 -2.85 -9.88
C ALA A 175 -3.79 -4.17 -10.08
N THR A 176 -2.48 -4.14 -10.36
CA THR A 176 -1.69 -5.35 -10.64
C THR A 176 -1.61 -6.27 -9.42
N TRP A 177 -1.53 -5.68 -8.22
CA TRP A 177 -1.63 -6.42 -6.97
C TRP A 177 -2.99 -7.13 -6.80
N SER A 178 -4.09 -6.44 -7.12
CA SER A 178 -5.43 -7.05 -7.10
C SER A 178 -5.58 -8.14 -8.15
N TRP A 179 -5.04 -7.95 -9.35
CA TRP A 179 -5.15 -8.94 -10.42
C TRP A 179 -4.34 -10.19 -10.13
N ALA A 180 -3.15 -10.02 -9.55
CA ALA A 180 -2.27 -11.11 -9.15
C ALA A 180 -2.88 -11.99 -8.07
N SER A 181 -3.56 -11.39 -7.06
CA SER A 181 -4.20 -12.18 -5.99
C SER A 181 -5.37 -13.05 -6.49
N ASP A 182 -5.95 -12.72 -7.63
CA ASP A 182 -7.01 -13.48 -8.29
C ASP A 182 -6.46 -14.52 -9.29
N ASP A 183 -5.14 -14.61 -9.46
CA ASP A 183 -4.51 -15.47 -10.46
C ASP A 183 -4.47 -16.95 -10.03
N PRO A 184 -4.72 -17.91 -10.93
CA PRO A 184 -4.58 -19.34 -10.60
C PRO A 184 -3.20 -19.74 -10.09
N ILE A 185 -2.11 -19.11 -10.57
CA ILE A 185 -0.74 -19.38 -10.09
C ILE A 185 -0.62 -18.96 -8.62
N TRP A 186 -1.17 -17.79 -8.28
CA TRP A 186 -1.21 -17.30 -6.90
C TRP A 186 -2.01 -18.25 -6.00
N ALA A 187 -3.20 -18.67 -6.44
CA ALA A 187 -4.06 -19.56 -5.67
C ALA A 187 -3.38 -20.91 -5.39
N GLN A 188 -2.64 -21.45 -6.36
CA GLN A 188 -1.87 -22.68 -6.18
C GLN A 188 -0.75 -22.52 -5.14
N ALA A 189 0.06 -21.46 -5.25
CA ALA A 189 1.12 -21.17 -4.29
C ALA A 189 0.59 -20.93 -2.87
N GLN A 190 -0.56 -20.25 -2.75
CA GLN A 190 -1.25 -20.06 -1.47
C GLN A 190 -1.73 -21.39 -0.88
N SER A 191 -2.25 -22.30 -1.70
CA SER A 191 -2.68 -23.63 -1.25
C SER A 191 -1.51 -24.47 -0.72
N GLU A 192 -0.39 -24.49 -1.43
CA GLU A 192 0.82 -25.23 -1.02
C GLU A 192 1.42 -24.68 0.27
N PHE A 193 1.51 -23.36 0.38
CA PHE A 193 1.93 -22.66 1.59
C PHE A 193 1.00 -22.98 2.78
N GLY A 194 -0.32 -22.90 2.59
CA GLY A 194 -1.30 -23.26 3.60
C GLY A 194 -1.20 -24.73 4.04
N ALA A 195 -0.96 -25.65 3.10
CA ALA A 195 -0.75 -27.06 3.40
C ALA A 195 0.53 -27.30 4.23
N CYS A 196 1.61 -26.55 3.96
CA CYS A 196 2.81 -26.60 4.78
C CYS A 196 2.54 -26.18 6.23
N LEU A 197 1.82 -25.06 6.43
CA LEU A 197 1.44 -24.59 7.77
C LEU A 197 0.54 -25.59 8.50
N SER A 198 -0.44 -26.18 7.81
CA SER A 198 -1.28 -27.25 8.36
C SER A 198 -0.48 -28.50 8.72
N GLY A 199 0.53 -28.86 7.91
CA GLY A 199 1.46 -29.95 8.21
C GLY A 199 2.28 -29.71 9.49
N LYS A 200 2.54 -28.45 9.83
CA LYS A 200 3.17 -28.04 11.10
C LYS A 200 2.18 -27.94 12.26
N GLY A 201 0.89 -28.23 12.04
CA GLY A 201 -0.15 -28.28 13.07
C GLY A 201 -0.91 -26.97 13.27
N TYR A 202 -0.72 -25.97 12.40
CA TYR A 202 -1.47 -24.72 12.48
C TYR A 202 -2.82 -24.82 11.78
N ALA A 203 -3.88 -24.34 12.44
CA ALA A 203 -5.06 -23.87 11.73
C ALA A 203 -4.71 -22.56 11.02
N LEU A 204 -5.36 -22.29 9.89
CA LEU A 204 -5.17 -21.05 9.13
C LEU A 204 -6.12 -19.97 9.64
N ASP A 205 -5.64 -18.73 9.68
CA ASP A 205 -6.45 -17.56 10.02
C ASP A 205 -7.04 -16.93 8.75
N GLU A 206 -8.32 -17.20 8.49
CA GLU A 206 -9.06 -16.65 7.35
C GLU A 206 -9.43 -15.17 7.52
N GLN A 207 -9.26 -14.60 8.73
CA GLN A 207 -9.54 -13.18 8.96
C GLN A 207 -8.36 -12.28 8.59
N ARG A 208 -7.18 -12.86 8.38
CA ARG A 208 -6.02 -12.12 7.90
C ARG A 208 -6.04 -12.03 6.38
N ALA A 209 -5.63 -10.87 5.86
CA ALA A 209 -5.51 -10.64 4.43
C ALA A 209 -4.55 -11.62 3.73
N VAL A 210 -3.68 -12.27 4.50
CA VAL A 210 -2.73 -13.29 4.05
C VAL A 210 -2.95 -14.55 4.86
N THR A 211 -2.82 -15.71 4.21
CA THR A 211 -2.79 -17.01 4.90
C THR A 211 -1.72 -16.97 6.00
N SER A 212 -2.15 -17.06 7.25
CA SER A 212 -1.24 -17.02 8.41
C SER A 212 -1.62 -18.08 9.42
N PRO A 213 -0.67 -18.52 10.26
CA PRO A 213 -0.98 -19.35 11.42
C PRO A 213 -1.96 -18.67 12.37
N LYS A 214 -3.02 -19.39 12.74
CA LYS A 214 -3.91 -19.00 13.83
C LYS A 214 -3.33 -19.47 15.15
N ILE A 215 -3.10 -18.52 16.07
CA ILE A 215 -2.61 -18.80 17.43
C ILE A 215 -3.59 -18.24 18.47
N ALA A 216 -3.57 -18.80 19.67
CA ALA A 216 -4.40 -18.32 20.79
C ALA A 216 -3.74 -17.17 21.57
N ASP A 217 -2.41 -17.15 21.58
CA ASP A 217 -1.61 -16.14 22.29
C ASP A 217 -1.48 -14.83 21.50
N ALA A 218 -0.91 -13.81 22.14
CA ALA A 218 -0.58 -12.55 21.48
C ALA A 218 0.39 -12.79 20.30
N ALA A 219 0.22 -12.01 19.23
CA ALA A 219 0.95 -12.18 17.98
C ALA A 219 2.47 -11.96 18.11
N ASP A 220 2.90 -11.19 19.09
CA ASP A 220 4.28 -10.85 19.45
C ASP A 220 4.85 -11.72 20.61
N SER A 221 4.07 -12.67 21.13
CA SER A 221 4.53 -13.62 22.15
C SER A 221 5.58 -14.60 21.60
N GLU A 222 6.22 -15.38 22.48
CA GLU A 222 7.10 -16.48 22.05
C GLU A 222 6.38 -17.49 21.12
N ALA A 223 5.08 -17.73 21.34
CA ALA A 223 4.28 -18.57 20.47
C ALA A 223 4.07 -17.92 19.10
N GLY A 224 3.86 -16.60 19.07
CA GLY A 224 3.79 -15.81 17.85
C GLY A 224 5.12 -15.76 17.08
N ILE A 225 6.26 -15.66 17.77
CA ILE A 225 7.59 -15.74 17.16
C ILE A 225 7.82 -17.11 16.53
N ARG A 226 7.51 -18.20 17.24
CA ARG A 226 7.62 -19.56 16.68
C ARG A 226 6.73 -19.74 15.45
N ALA A 227 5.47 -19.31 15.52
CA ALA A 227 4.55 -19.40 14.40
C ALA A 227 4.98 -18.55 13.19
N ALA A 228 5.55 -17.36 13.42
CA ALA A 228 6.10 -16.53 12.35
C ALA A 228 7.35 -17.16 11.71
N LEU A 229 8.23 -17.80 12.51
CA LEU A 229 9.38 -18.53 11.97
C LEU A 229 8.94 -19.73 11.11
N ASP A 230 7.91 -20.47 11.56
CA ASP A 230 7.31 -21.54 10.78
C ASP A 230 6.64 -21.00 9.49
N GLN A 231 6.01 -19.83 9.54
CA GLN A 231 5.47 -19.15 8.38
C GLN A 231 6.57 -18.82 7.35
N VAL A 232 7.67 -18.22 7.80
CA VAL A 232 8.83 -17.90 6.97
C VAL A 232 9.42 -19.16 6.34
N GLU A 233 9.56 -20.24 7.12
CA GLU A 233 10.05 -21.53 6.60
C GLU A 233 9.12 -22.10 5.52
N CYS A 234 7.80 -22.07 5.75
CA CYS A 234 6.83 -22.55 4.77
C CYS A 234 6.82 -21.69 3.50
N LEU A 235 6.88 -20.35 3.63
CA LEU A 235 6.98 -19.44 2.48
C LEU A 235 8.25 -19.71 1.65
N SER A 236 9.38 -19.94 2.32
CA SER A 236 10.66 -20.24 1.67
C SER A 236 10.67 -21.62 1.02
N SER A 237 10.25 -22.67 1.73
CA SER A 237 10.31 -24.05 1.23
C SER A 237 9.34 -24.33 0.08
N THR A 238 8.20 -23.64 0.04
CA THR A 238 7.23 -23.73 -1.07
C THR A 238 7.55 -22.76 -2.21
N GLY A 239 8.46 -21.80 -1.99
CA GLY A 239 8.70 -20.69 -2.93
C GLY A 239 7.52 -19.73 -3.07
N ALA A 240 6.49 -19.82 -2.21
CA ALA A 240 5.26 -19.05 -2.36
C ALA A 240 5.50 -17.54 -2.35
N ALA A 241 6.38 -17.03 -1.48
CA ALA A 241 6.68 -15.60 -1.43
C ALA A 241 7.23 -15.07 -2.77
N GLN A 242 8.14 -15.82 -3.41
CA GLN A 242 8.70 -15.45 -4.70
C GLN A 242 7.64 -15.55 -5.81
N THR A 243 6.83 -16.62 -5.82
CA THR A 243 5.74 -16.79 -6.78
C THR A 243 4.75 -15.64 -6.73
N PHE A 244 4.37 -15.19 -5.52
CA PHE A 244 3.46 -14.05 -5.34
C PHE A 244 3.97 -12.78 -6.02
N VAL A 245 5.23 -12.42 -5.80
CA VAL A 245 5.81 -11.21 -6.42
C VAL A 245 6.04 -11.36 -7.93
N ASP A 246 6.36 -12.56 -8.40
CA ASP A 246 6.55 -12.80 -9.84
C ASP A 246 5.26 -12.70 -10.63
N VAL A 247 4.12 -13.14 -10.05
CA VAL A 247 2.80 -12.94 -10.66
C VAL A 247 2.49 -11.44 -10.74
N VAL A 248 2.75 -10.68 -9.66
CA VAL A 248 2.59 -9.21 -9.67
C VAL A 248 3.46 -8.58 -10.75
N ALA A 249 4.74 -8.94 -10.82
CA ALA A 249 5.68 -8.44 -11.80
C ALA A 249 5.20 -8.71 -13.24
N ALA A 250 4.67 -9.91 -13.51
CA ALA A 250 4.14 -10.24 -14.83
C ALA A 250 2.94 -9.36 -15.23
N TYR A 251 2.02 -9.05 -14.30
CA TYR A 251 0.95 -8.08 -14.54
C TYR A 251 1.49 -6.65 -14.68
N GLN A 252 2.51 -6.28 -13.92
CA GLN A 252 3.15 -4.96 -14.03
C GLN A 252 3.85 -4.77 -15.38
N VAL A 253 4.52 -5.78 -15.91
CA VAL A 253 5.14 -5.72 -17.24
C VAL A 253 4.09 -5.43 -18.32
N ALA A 254 2.95 -6.13 -18.28
CA ALA A 254 1.84 -5.87 -19.20
C ALA A 254 1.26 -4.45 -19.02
N PHE A 255 1.05 -4.02 -17.77
CA PHE A 255 0.56 -2.69 -17.46
C PHE A 255 1.53 -1.59 -17.95
N ILE A 256 2.83 -1.78 -17.76
CA ILE A 256 3.88 -0.85 -18.22
C ILE A 256 3.85 -0.75 -19.74
N ALA A 257 3.77 -1.87 -20.45
CA ALA A 257 3.74 -1.87 -21.91
C ALA A 257 2.56 -1.08 -22.49
N GLU A 258 1.40 -1.10 -21.82
CA GLU A 258 0.21 -0.35 -22.23
C GLU A 258 0.27 1.14 -21.83
N ASN A 259 1.05 1.49 -20.80
CA ASN A 259 1.00 2.79 -20.15
C ASN A 259 2.34 3.54 -20.10
N GLU A 260 3.36 3.07 -20.82
CA GLU A 260 4.75 3.55 -20.73
C GLU A 260 4.86 5.07 -20.83
N ALA A 261 4.23 5.68 -21.85
CA ALA A 261 4.28 7.13 -22.05
C ALA A 261 3.67 7.92 -20.86
N ALA A 262 2.58 7.42 -20.28
CA ALA A 262 1.92 8.05 -19.15
C ALA A 262 2.72 7.84 -17.86
N LEU A 263 3.32 6.67 -17.66
CA LEU A 263 4.22 6.39 -16.54
C LEU A 263 5.48 7.25 -16.58
N VAL A 264 6.07 7.46 -17.76
CA VAL A 264 7.22 8.36 -17.95
C VAL A 264 6.85 9.80 -17.59
N GLU A 265 5.66 10.27 -17.95
CA GLU A 265 5.21 11.61 -17.53
C GLU A 265 4.97 11.68 -16.02
N ASP A 266 4.34 10.66 -15.44
CA ASP A 266 4.08 10.56 -14.01
C ASP A 266 5.37 10.53 -13.17
N LYS A 267 6.42 9.91 -13.72
CA LYS A 267 7.77 9.93 -13.16
C LYS A 267 8.34 11.35 -13.12
N LYS A 268 8.20 12.14 -14.18
CA LYS A 268 8.68 13.54 -14.17
C LYS A 268 8.00 14.38 -13.11
N GLU A 269 6.69 14.19 -12.90
CA GLU A 269 5.97 14.87 -11.81
C GLU A 269 6.45 14.40 -10.44
N THR A 270 6.75 13.10 -10.30
CA THR A 270 7.38 12.56 -9.08
C THR A 270 8.75 13.19 -8.82
N ASP A 271 9.61 13.27 -9.83
CA ASP A 271 10.96 13.85 -9.72
C ASP A 271 10.89 15.34 -9.32
N LYS A 272 9.94 16.11 -9.88
CA LYS A 272 9.70 17.51 -9.47
C LYS A 272 9.32 17.64 -8.00
N ARG A 273 8.45 16.75 -7.52
CA ARG A 273 8.00 16.75 -6.11
C ARG A 273 9.14 16.40 -5.16
N VAL A 274 9.98 15.43 -5.54
CA VAL A 274 11.19 15.08 -4.77
C VAL A 274 12.17 16.25 -4.73
N ALA A 275 12.42 16.91 -5.86
CA ALA A 275 13.29 18.10 -5.90
C ALA A 275 12.74 19.25 -5.04
N PHE A 276 11.41 19.44 -5.04
CA PHE A 276 10.77 20.40 -4.15
C PHE A 276 10.94 20.03 -2.67
N ALA A 277 10.76 18.76 -2.31
CA ALA A 277 11.00 18.29 -0.96
C ALA A 277 12.45 18.51 -0.49
N GLU A 278 13.43 18.24 -1.35
CA GLU A 278 14.84 18.48 -1.05
C GLU A 278 15.13 19.97 -0.80
N LYS A 279 14.51 20.85 -1.59
CA LYS A 279 14.58 22.30 -1.38
C LYS A 279 14.02 22.69 -0.01
N VAL A 280 12.81 22.23 0.32
CA VAL A 280 12.18 22.49 1.62
C VAL A 280 13.06 22.00 2.77
N ILE A 281 13.59 20.77 2.69
CA ILE A 281 14.49 20.23 3.71
C ILE A 281 15.74 21.10 3.89
N SER A 282 16.31 21.61 2.78
CA SER A 282 17.48 22.49 2.85
C SER A 282 17.17 23.87 3.45
N GLU A 283 15.98 24.42 3.21
CA GLU A 283 15.61 25.76 3.65
C GLU A 283 15.09 25.78 5.09
N HIS A 284 14.44 24.71 5.53
CA HIS A 284 13.72 24.64 6.81
C HIS A 284 14.32 23.66 7.83
N GLY A 285 15.15 22.71 7.40
CA GLY A 285 15.69 21.63 8.25
C GLY A 285 16.87 22.00 9.13
N GLY A 286 17.33 23.26 9.12
CA GLY A 286 18.50 23.75 9.87
C GLY A 286 18.19 24.41 11.22
N HIS A 287 16.98 24.23 11.75
CA HIS A 287 16.53 24.81 13.02
C HIS A 287 16.55 23.80 14.16
#